data_AF-A0A3B8XWP0-F1
#
_entry.id   AF-A0A3B8XWP0-F1
#
_cell.length_a   1.000
_cell.length_b   1.000
_cell.length_c   1.000
_cell.angle_alpha   90.00
_cell.angle_beta   90.00
_cell.angle_gamma   90.00
#
_symmetry.space_group_name_H-M   'P 1'
#
loop_
_entity.id
_entity.type
_entity.pdbx_description
1 polymer ?
#
loop_
_entity_poly.entity_id
_entity_poly.type
_entity_poly.pdbx_seq_one_letter_code
_entity_poly.pdbx_strand_id
1 'polypeptide(L)'
;GCINACGHHHVGHIGILGVDKKGVEYYQVTLGGAADEKTAIGDIVGRAFTEDEIVDAIETIVTTYIGIRKDGERFIDTYRRVGVDPFKESLYETH
;
A
#
# COMPACT_ATOMS: atom_id res chain seq x y z
N GLY A 1 -1.56 0.30 -14.86
CA GLY A 1 -0.08 0.27 -14.62
C GLY A 1 0.47 -1.13 -14.89
N CYS A 2 1.78 -1.38 -14.87
CA CYS A 2 2.33 -2.73 -15.13
C CYS A 2 3.55 -3.08 -14.24
N ILE A 3 4.04 -4.31 -14.37
CA ILE A 3 5.17 -4.87 -13.60
C ILE A 3 6.51 -4.16 -13.82
N ASN A 4 6.64 -3.39 -14.90
CA ASN A 4 7.91 -2.74 -15.27
C ASN A 4 8.33 -1.58 -14.34
N ALA A 5 7.52 -1.26 -13.32
CA ALA A 5 7.85 -0.31 -12.25
C ALA A 5 8.21 1.12 -12.70
N CYS A 6 7.73 1.58 -13.87
CA CYS A 6 7.91 2.98 -14.31
C CYS A 6 7.31 4.00 -13.32
N GLY A 7 6.31 3.60 -12.54
CA GLY A 7 5.74 4.39 -11.45
C GLY A 7 6.42 4.19 -10.09
N HIS A 8 7.57 3.50 -10.05
CA HIS A 8 8.36 3.20 -8.86
C HIS A 8 7.58 2.56 -7.70
N HIS A 9 6.60 1.70 -8.01
CA HIS A 9 5.71 1.13 -6.99
C HIS A 9 6.44 0.32 -5.91
N HIS A 10 7.63 -0.23 -6.17
CA HIS A 10 8.42 -0.92 -5.16
C HIS A 10 8.98 -0.01 -4.05
N VAL A 11 9.21 1.27 -4.36
CA VAL A 11 9.80 2.26 -3.43
C VAL A 11 8.84 3.40 -3.10
N GLY A 12 7.60 3.32 -3.56
CA GLY A 12 6.52 4.19 -3.12
C GLY A 12 6.06 3.80 -1.72
N HIS A 13 5.82 4.79 -0.86
CA HIS A 13 5.28 4.54 0.49
C HIS A 13 3.98 3.73 0.44
N ILE A 14 3.14 4.05 -0.55
CA ILE A 14 1.97 3.28 -0.98
C ILE A 14 2.18 2.94 -2.46
N GLY A 15 2.63 1.73 -2.73
CA GLY A 15 2.90 1.24 -4.07
C GLY A 15 1.69 0.54 -4.67
N ILE A 16 1.38 0.85 -5.93
CA ILE A 16 0.32 0.18 -6.69
C ILE A 16 0.94 -0.49 -7.91
N LEU A 17 0.97 -1.81 -7.89
CA LEU A 17 1.47 -2.65 -8.97
C LEU A 17 0.27 -3.20 -9.77
N GLY A 18 0.20 -2.86 -11.06
CA GLY A 18 -0.76 -3.48 -11.97
C GLY A 18 -0.31 -4.88 -12.39
N VAL A 19 -1.20 -5.86 -12.28
CA VAL A 19 -0.98 -7.28 -12.57
C VAL A 19 -2.07 -7.76 -13.51
N ASP A 20 -1.70 -8.37 -14.64
CA ASP A 20 -2.65 -9.09 -15.50
C ASP A 20 -2.75 -10.54 -15.02
N LYS A 21 -3.98 -11.01 -14.82
CA LYS A 21 -4.28 -12.43 -14.60
C LYS A 21 -5.29 -12.90 -15.63
N LYS A 22 -4.79 -13.55 -16.69
CA LYS A 22 -5.61 -14.14 -17.77
C LYS A 22 -6.48 -13.10 -18.48
N GLY A 23 -5.93 -11.90 -18.72
CA GLY A 23 -6.63 -10.80 -19.39
C GLY A 23 -7.53 -9.98 -18.47
N VAL A 24 -7.49 -10.23 -17.16
CA VAL A 24 -8.18 -9.41 -16.15
C VAL A 24 -7.15 -8.62 -15.37
N GLU A 25 -7.32 -7.30 -15.31
CA GLU A 25 -6.44 -6.41 -14.56
C GLU A 25 -6.74 -6.47 -13.06
N TYR A 26 -5.68 -6.61 -12.27
CA TYR A 26 -5.69 -6.53 -10.82
C TYR A 26 -4.63 -5.56 -10.33
N TYR A 27 -4.79 -5.09 -9.09
CA TYR A 27 -3.93 -4.12 -8.46
C TYR A 27 -3.37 -4.70 -7.16
N GLN A 28 -2.07 -4.96 -7.13
CA GLN A 28 -1.36 -5.37 -5.93
C GLN A 28 -0.88 -4.13 -5.18
N VAL A 29 -1.26 -4.00 -3.91
CA VAL A 29 -0.75 -2.94 -3.03
C VAL A 29 0.48 -3.43 -2.27
N THR A 30 1.48 -2.56 -2.19
CA THR A 30 2.65 -2.69 -1.31
C THR A 30 2.77 -1.48 -0.39
N LEU A 31 3.20 -1.65 0.85
CA LEU A 31 3.38 -0.56 1.81
C LEU A 31 4.79 -0.52 2.38
N GLY A 32 5.28 0.68 2.69
CA GLY A 32 6.56 0.87 3.38
C GLY A 32 7.78 1.01 2.49
N GLY A 33 7.60 1.06 1.16
CA GLY A 33 8.69 1.34 0.23
C GLY A 33 9.20 2.77 0.41
N ALA A 34 10.50 2.99 0.32
CA ALA A 34 11.11 4.31 0.44
C ALA A 34 12.34 4.43 -0.48
N ALA A 35 12.44 5.54 -1.21
CA ALA A 35 13.59 5.89 -2.05
C ALA A 35 14.57 6.87 -1.36
N ASP A 36 14.34 7.16 -0.07
CA ASP A 36 15.17 8.05 0.75
C ASP A 36 16.43 7.33 1.29
N GLU A 37 17.18 7.99 2.17
CA GLU A 37 18.39 7.44 2.79
C GLU A 37 18.14 6.19 3.65
N LYS A 38 16.87 5.90 3.97
CA LYS A 38 16.40 4.70 4.68
C LYS A 38 15.70 3.77 3.68
N THR A 39 16.36 3.54 2.55
CA THR A 39 15.83 2.83 1.39
C THR A 39 15.18 1.51 1.80
N ALA A 40 13.96 1.28 1.32
CA ALA A 40 13.20 0.07 1.61
C ALA A 40 12.34 -0.32 0.39
N ILE A 41 12.12 -1.62 0.23
CA ILE A 41 11.12 -2.15 -0.71
C ILE A 41 9.82 -2.35 0.07
N GLY A 42 8.69 -1.95 -0.53
CA GLY A 42 7.39 -2.11 0.10
C GLY A 42 6.95 -3.57 0.20
N ASP A 43 6.28 -3.90 1.30
CA ASP A 43 5.75 -5.23 1.59
C ASP A 43 4.35 -5.41 1.02
N ILE A 44 4.10 -6.60 0.45
CA ILE A 44 2.77 -7.00 -0.03
C ILE A 44 1.83 -7.13 1.16
N VAL A 45 0.73 -6.38 1.13
CA VAL A 45 -0.21 -6.29 2.26
C VAL A 45 -1.21 -7.45 2.26
N GLY A 46 -1.50 -8.05 1.10
CA GLY A 46 -2.41 -9.20 0.98
C GLY A 46 -2.85 -9.45 -0.46
N ARG A 47 -4.10 -9.90 -0.65
CA ARG A 47 -4.65 -10.17 -2.00
C ARG A 47 -4.65 -8.91 -2.87
N ALA A 48 -4.54 -9.11 -4.18
CA ALA A 48 -4.75 -8.05 -5.15
C ALA A 48 -6.24 -7.67 -5.25
N PHE A 49 -6.48 -6.42 -5.59
CA PHE A 49 -7.80 -5.80 -5.72
C PHE A 49 -8.20 -5.70 -7.20
N THR A 50 -9.50 -5.69 -7.48
CA THR A 50 -10.02 -5.32 -8.81
C THR A 50 -9.91 -3.80 -9.03
N GLU A 51 -10.25 -3.34 -10.24
CA GLU A 51 -10.35 -1.91 -10.57
C GLU A 51 -11.37 -1.18 -9.69
N ASP A 52 -12.49 -1.82 -9.35
CA ASP A 52 -13.50 -1.22 -8.49
C ASP A 52 -13.07 -1.21 -7.01
N GLU A 53 -12.31 -2.21 -6.55
CA GLU A 53 -11.90 -2.35 -5.14
C GLU A 53 -10.67 -1.49 -4.77
N ILE A 54 -9.80 -1.16 -5.73
CA ILE A 54 -8.51 -0.51 -5.41
C ILE A 54 -8.69 0.88 -4.82
N VAL A 55 -9.71 1.64 -5.25
CA VAL A 55 -9.96 2.99 -4.74
C VAL A 55 -10.33 2.93 -3.26
N ASP A 56 -11.26 2.06 -2.88
CA ASP A 56 -11.69 1.85 -1.49
C ASP A 56 -10.55 1.33 -0.61
N ALA A 57 -9.70 0.46 -1.16
CA ALA A 57 -8.51 -0.03 -0.45
C ALA A 57 -7.53 1.12 -0.13
N ILE A 58 -7.29 2.04 -1.08
CA ILE A 58 -6.43 3.21 -0.83
C ILE A 58 -7.06 4.17 0.17
N GLU A 59 -8.37 4.40 0.11
CA GLU A 59 -9.08 5.22 1.10
C GLU A 59 -8.96 4.62 2.51
N THR A 60 -9.10 3.30 2.62
CA THR A 60 -8.92 2.57 3.87
C THR A 60 -7.51 2.77 4.42
N ILE A 61 -6.46 2.58 3.60
CA ILE A 61 -5.06 2.78 4.00
C ILE A 61 -4.80 4.20 4.52
N VAL A 62 -5.31 5.21 3.80
CA VAL A 62 -5.14 6.62 4.16
C VAL A 62 -5.89 6.94 5.46
N THR A 63 -7.11 6.42 5.61
CA THR A 63 -7.92 6.59 6.82
C THR A 63 -7.26 5.95 8.03
N THR A 64 -6.76 4.72 7.91
CA THR A 64 -5.98 4.03 8.95
C THR A 64 -4.76 4.86 9.34
N TYR A 65 -4.00 5.37 8.36
CA TYR A 65 -2.86 6.24 8.63
C TYR A 65 -3.27 7.51 9.40
N ILE A 66 -4.31 8.22 8.96
CA ILE A 66 -4.78 9.45 9.62
C ILE A 66 -5.23 9.15 11.06
N GLY A 67 -5.86 8.00 11.30
CA GLY A 67 -6.34 7.59 12.62
C GLY A 67 -5.25 7.22 13.63
N ILE A 68 -4.11 6.70 13.16
CA ILE A 68 -3.03 6.18 14.04
C ILE A 68 -1.76 7.04 14.04
N ARG A 69 -1.64 8.02 13.16
CA ARG A 69 -0.47 8.91 13.09
C ARG A 69 -0.40 9.84 14.29
N LYS A 70 0.83 10.19 14.69
CA LYS A 70 1.07 11.30 15.61
C LYS A 70 0.97 12.63 14.87
N ASP A 71 0.80 13.72 15.61
CA ASP A 71 0.76 15.05 14.99
C ASP A 71 2.05 15.33 14.21
N GLY A 72 1.90 15.84 12.99
CA GLY A 72 3.00 16.06 12.04
C GLY A 72 3.70 14.81 11.49
N GLU A 73 3.32 13.59 11.91
CA GLU A 73 3.96 12.35 11.44
C GLU A 73 3.57 12.07 9.99
N ARG A 74 4.56 11.71 9.15
CA ARG A 74 4.37 11.31 7.75
C ARG A 74 4.00 9.83 7.66
N PHE A 75 3.35 9.43 6.56
CA PHE A 75 2.95 8.03 6.33
C PHE A 75 4.07 7.02 6.59
N ILE A 76 5.26 7.23 6.00
CA ILE A 76 6.37 6.29 6.12
C ILE A 76 6.91 6.18 7.55
N ASP A 77 6.86 7.27 8.31
CA ASP A 77 7.29 7.29 9.70
C ASP A 77 6.26 6.56 10.59
N THR A 78 4.96 6.75 10.32
CA THR A 78 3.89 5.98 10.96
C THR A 78 4.02 4.49 10.67
N TYR A 79 4.20 4.11 9.40
CA TYR A 79 4.36 2.71 8.99
C TYR A 79 5.57 2.05 9.67
N ARG A 80 6.74 2.73 9.68
CA ARG A 80 7.94 2.22 10.36
C ARG A 80 7.76 2.04 11.88
N ARG A 81 6.87 2.83 12.51
CA ARG A 81 6.58 2.75 13.95
C ARG A 81 5.60 1.63 14.31
N VAL A 82 4.54 1.47 13.53
CA VAL A 82 3.41 0.56 13.86
C VAL A 82 3.47 -0.77 13.11
N GLY A 83 4.29 -0.86 12.07
CA GLY A 83 4.32 -2.01 11.18
C GLY A 83 3.11 -2.07 10.24
N VAL A 84 2.95 -3.22 9.61
CA VAL A 84 1.92 -3.45 8.58
C VAL A 84 0.56 -3.85 9.16
N ASP A 85 0.53 -4.36 10.41
CA ASP A 85 -0.63 -5.04 10.97
C ASP A 85 -1.89 -4.16 11.01
N PRO A 86 -1.86 -2.90 11.48
CA PRO A 86 -3.07 -2.06 11.50
C PRO A 86 -3.67 -1.84 10.11
N PHE A 87 -2.83 -1.82 9.07
CA PHE A 87 -3.25 -1.65 7.68
C PHE A 87 -3.86 -2.94 7.13
N LYS A 88 -3.28 -4.11 7.46
CA LYS A 88 -3.85 -5.41 7.09
C LYS A 88 -5.20 -5.64 7.74
N GLU A 89 -5.31 -5.38 9.04
CA GLU A 89 -6.55 -5.50 9.80
C GLU A 89 -7.65 -4.65 9.15
N SER A 90 -7.37 -3.36 8.92
CA SER A 90 -8.35 -2.44 8.30
C SER A 90 -8.77 -2.87 6.89
N LEU A 91 -7.86 -3.43 6.09
CA LEU A 91 -8.15 -3.85 4.71
C LEU A 91 -8.92 -5.17 4.61
N TYR A 92 -8.79 -6.08 5.59
CA TYR A 92 -9.26 -7.46 5.46
C TYR A 92 -10.20 -7.94 6.56
N GLU A 93 -10.34 -7.25 7.70
CA GLU A 93 -11.25 -7.64 8.78
C GLU A 93 -12.72 -7.22 8.55
N THR A 94 -13.05 -6.57 7.44
CA THR A 94 -14.45 -6.20 7.09
C THR A 94 -15.17 -7.32 6.31
N HIS A 95 -14.81 -8.60 6.53
CA HIS A 95 -15.42 -9.76 5.88
C HIS A 95 -15.91 -10.80 6.88
#